data_AF-A0A0S8D842-F1
#
_entry.id   AF-A0A0S8D842-F1
#
_cell.length_a   1.000
_cell.length_b   1.000
_cell.length_c   1.000
_cell.angle_alpha   90.00
_cell.angle_beta   90.00
_cell.angle_gamma   90.00
#
_symmetry.space_group_name_H-M   'P 1'
#
loop_
_entity.id
_entity.type
_entity.pdbx_description
1 polymer ?
#
loop_
_entity_poly.entity_id
_entity_poly.type
_entity_poly.pdbx_seq_one_letter_code
_entity_poly.pdbx_strand_id
1 'polypeptide(L)'
;MNKINPSKKSEKLEDQQIPNLDSEKLFCSINHIKKSPHCNANGIPSNSVLDEIEILKDSKKTRLEDVLYTPREILLNNIKDIFKKEFPNICLSDFDISMIIYNNQKFIKDDFLHARKVNGNLRPDLLVLMKIIYNIQSLTIDDEKLKKMVITSQILNRIKRDVRNTVIDFIFSNPYDIKYIKEDNRVKFQKDTNFWRPEFELFLDLWYSASLNYRGPITIRTFQKRIGNPAFSTPTKIGICNTKYFYKLFKKLPHIFPKISQDDLKLLHDNLKKYIKIRNLSEVYHDYSIYWDDEVTKKAQITILLLRDSGVEILTLETIPSISFNKYLDLHDSSKYQRHHIFTNDKDSIDPNRLVLSVLNTHTSLEGLTNIIIDLITERIKWNDFCPHFYLNNINNAQLLWKEFLKRRNDITDYGIEYFFRTYYPDVVNRFYNNVPNDLLEFEIKQVIQDWIKDGNPKPILPKYLENLLI
;
A
#
# COMPACT_ATOMS: atom_id res chain seq x y z
N MET A 1 57.40 33.80 17.23
CA MET A 1 57.00 33.79 15.81
C MET A 1 55.99 34.92 15.59
N ASN A 2 56.48 36.00 14.98
CA ASN A 2 55.79 37.25 14.64
C ASN A 2 54.80 37.02 13.48
N LYS A 3 53.74 37.79 13.16
CA LYS A 3 52.97 38.90 13.74
C LYS A 3 51.88 39.23 12.67
N ILE A 4 50.74 39.80 13.10
CA ILE A 4 49.95 40.82 12.37
C ILE A 4 49.13 40.39 11.12
N ASN A 5 47.80 40.36 11.31
CA ASN A 5 46.76 41.26 10.78
C ASN A 5 46.75 41.80 9.30
N PRO A 6 45.57 42.23 8.81
CA PRO A 6 45.09 42.11 7.43
C PRO A 6 45.31 43.38 6.59
N SER A 7 45.08 43.31 5.27
CA SER A 7 44.76 44.51 4.50
C SER A 7 43.95 44.24 3.22
N LYS A 8 43.06 45.21 2.95
CA LYS A 8 42.27 45.46 1.74
C LYS A 8 43.17 45.89 0.57
N LYS A 9 42.67 45.69 -0.67
CA LYS A 9 42.71 46.58 -1.86
C LYS A 9 42.07 45.82 -3.04
N SER A 10 40.87 46.16 -3.51
CA SER A 10 40.49 47.26 -4.43
C SER A 10 40.89 47.04 -5.89
N GLU A 11 39.87 47.00 -6.75
CA GLU A 11 39.79 47.51 -8.13
C GLU A 11 40.62 46.86 -9.25
N LYS A 12 39.93 46.31 -10.27
CA LYS A 12 39.68 47.02 -11.54
C LYS A 12 38.71 46.24 -12.45
N LEU A 13 37.85 47.01 -13.12
CA LEU A 13 37.08 46.63 -14.30
C LEU A 13 38.01 46.29 -15.47
N GLU A 14 37.60 45.35 -16.31
CA GLU A 14 37.84 45.45 -17.75
C GLU A 14 36.75 44.68 -18.52
N ASP A 15 36.14 45.39 -19.46
CA ASP A 15 35.19 44.93 -20.46
C ASP A 15 35.80 43.82 -21.33
N GLN A 16 35.00 42.80 -21.70
CA GLN A 16 35.10 42.18 -23.02
C GLN A 16 33.91 41.27 -23.36
N GLN A 17 33.11 41.80 -24.29
CA GLN A 17 32.57 41.16 -25.49
C GLN A 17 31.53 40.03 -25.40
N ILE A 18 30.35 40.40 -25.89
CA ILE A 18 29.21 39.59 -26.33
C ILE A 18 29.64 38.67 -27.48
N PRO A 19 29.35 37.36 -27.46
CA PRO A 19 29.41 36.54 -28.66
C PRO A 19 28.09 36.65 -29.46
N ASN A 20 28.23 37.06 -30.72
CA ASN A 20 27.24 36.95 -31.79
C ASN A 20 26.61 35.55 -31.82
N LEU A 21 25.29 35.48 -31.73
CA LEU A 21 24.52 34.29 -32.09
C LEU A 21 24.23 34.37 -33.58
N ASP A 22 25.04 33.65 -34.36
CA ASP A 22 24.81 33.39 -35.79
C ASP A 22 23.47 32.69 -36.00
N SER A 23 22.60 33.41 -36.70
CA SER A 23 21.30 32.99 -37.19
C SER A 23 21.44 32.07 -38.41
N GLU A 24 22.05 30.89 -38.26
CA GLU A 24 22.16 29.94 -39.38
C GLU A 24 22.56 28.53 -38.91
N LYS A 25 21.68 27.83 -38.16
CA LYS A 25 21.81 26.37 -37.94
C LYS A 25 20.57 25.70 -37.33
N LEU A 26 19.37 26.06 -37.81
CA LEU A 26 18.14 25.40 -37.37
C LEU A 26 17.21 25.08 -38.54
N PHE A 27 17.72 24.45 -39.60
CA PHE A 27 16.89 23.81 -40.62
C PHE A 27 17.60 22.60 -41.25
N CYS A 28 17.46 21.45 -40.59
CA CYS A 28 17.54 20.07 -41.09
C CYS A 28 16.92 19.24 -39.94
N SER A 29 15.75 18.62 -39.98
CA SER A 29 15.28 17.68 -40.99
C SER A 29 13.79 17.43 -40.75
N ILE A 30 12.90 17.87 -41.63
CA ILE A 30 11.55 17.31 -41.78
C ILE A 30 11.39 16.98 -43.25
N ASN A 31 11.78 15.76 -43.63
CA ASN A 31 11.40 15.19 -44.91
C ASN A 31 10.07 14.45 -44.74
N HIS A 32 9.00 15.03 -45.30
CA HIS A 32 8.09 14.38 -46.25
C HIS A 32 6.76 15.12 -46.31
N ILE A 33 6.63 16.18 -47.12
CA ILE A 33 5.37 16.52 -47.79
C ILE A 33 5.67 16.97 -49.22
N LYS A 34 4.91 16.41 -50.16
CA LYS A 34 5.01 16.56 -51.62
C LYS A 34 4.80 18.00 -52.10
N LYS A 35 5.47 18.34 -53.21
CA LYS A 35 5.34 19.59 -53.99
C LYS A 35 3.90 19.89 -54.42
N SER A 36 3.53 21.17 -54.42
CA SER A 36 2.42 21.73 -55.21
C SER A 36 2.94 22.92 -56.04
N PRO A 37 2.41 23.21 -57.25
CA PRO A 37 3.14 23.91 -58.30
C PRO A 37 2.54 25.28 -58.62
N HIS A 38 3.09 26.37 -58.08
CA HIS A 38 2.82 27.73 -58.60
C HIS A 38 4.03 28.65 -58.42
N CYS A 39 4.90 28.70 -59.44
CA CYS A 39 5.79 29.83 -59.68
C CYS A 39 5.72 30.15 -61.18
N ASN A 40 5.48 31.40 -61.56
CA ASN A 40 5.68 31.89 -62.92
C ASN A 40 6.96 32.73 -63.00
N ALA A 41 7.60 32.63 -64.17
CA ALA A 41 8.86 33.26 -64.52
C ALA A 41 8.65 34.75 -64.82
N ASN A 42 9.12 35.61 -63.90
CA ASN A 42 9.66 36.96 -64.09
C ASN A 42 9.62 37.63 -62.71
N GLY A 43 10.74 37.62 -62.00
CA GLY A 43 10.84 37.95 -60.58
C GLY A 43 10.54 39.41 -60.21
N ILE A 44 9.27 39.81 -60.29
CA ILE A 44 8.72 41.01 -59.66
C ILE A 44 7.54 40.54 -58.78
N PRO A 45 7.48 40.91 -57.49
CA PRO A 45 6.33 40.55 -56.67
C PRO A 45 5.09 41.30 -57.16
N SER A 46 4.01 40.58 -57.45
CA SER A 46 2.69 41.18 -57.65
C SER A 46 2.24 41.89 -56.37
N ASN A 47 1.38 42.91 -56.49
CA ASN A 47 0.76 43.60 -55.35
C ASN A 47 0.07 42.64 -54.35
N SER A 48 -0.17 41.38 -54.71
CA SER A 48 -0.61 40.32 -53.80
C SER A 48 0.39 39.95 -52.71
N VAL A 49 1.68 40.29 -52.85
CA VAL A 49 2.70 40.05 -51.80
C VAL A 49 2.66 41.14 -50.74
N LEU A 50 2.24 42.37 -51.08
CA LEU A 50 2.02 43.42 -50.09
C LEU A 50 0.73 43.15 -49.28
N ASP A 51 -0.33 42.68 -49.93
CA ASP A 51 -1.54 42.21 -49.26
C ASP A 51 -1.27 40.96 -48.40
N GLU A 52 -0.44 40.01 -48.85
CA GLU A 52 0.00 38.88 -48.02
C GLU A 52 0.92 39.31 -46.87
N ILE A 53 1.74 40.35 -47.01
CA ILE A 53 2.56 40.89 -45.91
C ILE A 53 1.69 41.66 -44.90
N GLU A 54 0.62 42.32 -45.33
CA GLU A 54 -0.32 43.00 -44.44
C GLU A 54 -1.24 42.00 -43.72
N ILE A 55 -1.67 40.93 -44.41
CA ILE A 55 -2.34 39.77 -43.80
C ILE A 55 -1.38 38.97 -42.91
N LEU A 56 -0.08 38.89 -43.22
CA LEU A 56 0.94 38.28 -42.35
C LEU A 56 1.31 39.18 -41.16
N LYS A 57 1.19 40.50 -41.29
CA LYS A 57 1.35 41.44 -40.17
C LYS A 57 0.15 41.40 -39.24
N ASP A 58 -1.07 41.36 -39.76
CA ASP A 58 -2.28 41.22 -38.95
C ASP A 58 -2.48 39.81 -38.39
N SER A 59 -2.05 38.76 -39.10
CA SER A 59 -2.00 37.39 -38.54
C SER A 59 -0.82 37.18 -37.56
N LYS A 60 0.29 37.93 -37.69
CA LYS A 60 1.29 38.02 -36.62
C LYS A 60 0.80 38.85 -35.45
N LYS A 61 -0.01 39.90 -35.66
CA LYS A 61 -0.60 40.71 -34.59
C LYS A 61 -1.68 39.95 -33.82
N THR A 62 -2.48 39.11 -34.49
CA THR A 62 -3.41 38.18 -33.84
C THR A 62 -2.74 36.90 -33.31
N ARG A 63 -1.55 36.52 -33.78
CA ARG A 63 -0.72 35.46 -33.13
C ARG A 63 0.18 35.97 -32.00
N LEU A 64 0.33 37.29 -31.84
CA LEU A 64 1.03 37.91 -30.71
C LEU A 64 0.14 38.06 -29.47
N GLU A 65 -1.13 37.70 -29.57
CA GLU A 65 -2.04 37.54 -28.43
C GLU A 65 -2.05 36.11 -27.86
N ASP A 66 -1.33 35.16 -28.48
CA ASP A 66 -0.86 33.96 -27.79
C ASP A 66 0.25 34.39 -26.84
N VAL A 67 -0.12 35.01 -25.71
CA VAL A 67 0.74 35.08 -24.53
C VAL A 67 1.12 33.63 -24.27
N LEU A 68 2.35 33.25 -24.63
CA LEU A 68 2.92 31.95 -24.32
C LEU A 68 3.03 31.86 -22.80
N TYR A 69 1.92 31.50 -22.16
CA TYR A 69 1.85 31.30 -20.73
C TYR A 69 2.89 30.25 -20.36
N THR A 70 3.75 30.59 -19.42
CA THR A 70 4.64 29.62 -18.79
C THR A 70 3.79 28.48 -18.23
N PRO A 71 4.31 27.24 -18.12
CA PRO A 71 3.56 26.13 -17.50
C PRO A 71 2.95 26.48 -16.14
N ARG A 72 3.64 27.31 -15.36
CA ARG A 72 3.14 27.87 -14.10
C ARG A 72 1.88 28.72 -14.30
N GLU A 73 1.88 29.63 -15.25
CA GLU A 73 0.73 30.48 -15.55
C GLU A 73 -0.45 29.65 -16.06
N ILE A 74 -0.19 28.62 -16.86
CA ILE A 74 -1.20 27.65 -17.30
C ILE A 74 -1.84 26.97 -16.09
N LEU A 75 -1.06 26.47 -15.13
CA LEU A 75 -1.58 25.86 -13.90
C LEU A 75 -2.46 26.84 -13.11
N LEU A 76 -1.99 28.08 -12.91
CA LEU A 76 -2.72 29.08 -12.15
C LEU A 76 -4.01 29.51 -12.86
N ASN A 77 -3.98 29.67 -14.18
CA ASN A 77 -5.16 30.00 -14.97
C ASN A 77 -6.18 28.86 -14.94
N ASN A 78 -5.75 27.60 -15.09
CA ASN A 78 -6.63 26.45 -14.93
C ASN A 78 -7.30 26.40 -13.55
N ILE A 79 -6.56 26.75 -12.48
CA ILE A 79 -7.14 26.86 -11.14
C ILE A 79 -8.16 27.99 -11.07
N LYS A 80 -7.86 29.17 -11.61
CA LYS A 80 -8.83 30.29 -11.66
C LYS A 80 -10.09 29.91 -12.42
N ASP A 81 -9.96 29.20 -13.54
CA ASP A 81 -11.07 28.79 -14.39
C ASP A 81 -12.02 27.83 -13.66
N ILE A 82 -11.53 26.99 -12.75
CA ILE A 82 -12.37 26.17 -11.88
C ILE A 82 -13.28 27.03 -11.01
N PHE A 83 -12.73 28.06 -10.38
CA PHE A 83 -13.53 28.99 -9.57
C PHE A 83 -14.47 29.82 -10.44
N LYS A 84 -14.01 30.30 -11.60
CA LYS A 84 -14.83 31.06 -12.56
C LYS A 84 -16.03 30.25 -13.07
N LYS A 85 -15.87 28.94 -13.25
CA LYS A 85 -16.97 28.05 -13.65
C LYS A 85 -18.10 28.02 -12.63
N GLU A 86 -17.77 28.01 -11.34
CA GLU A 86 -18.76 28.01 -10.25
C GLU A 86 -19.22 29.43 -9.90
N PHE A 87 -18.39 30.45 -10.17
CA PHE A 87 -18.66 31.85 -9.87
C PHE A 87 -18.31 32.76 -11.08
N PRO A 88 -19.14 32.78 -12.13
CA PRO A 88 -18.83 33.49 -13.38
C PRO A 88 -18.63 35.01 -13.22
N ASN A 89 -19.27 35.58 -12.20
CA ASN A 89 -19.25 37.01 -11.92
C ASN A 89 -18.06 37.45 -11.04
N ILE A 90 -17.23 36.51 -10.59
CA ILE A 90 -16.06 36.80 -9.75
C ILE A 90 -14.81 36.81 -10.62
N CYS A 91 -14.08 37.93 -10.59
CA CYS A 91 -12.75 38.01 -11.18
C CYS A 91 -11.71 37.72 -10.08
N LEU A 92 -11.01 36.59 -10.22
CA LEU A 92 -9.95 36.19 -9.28
C LEU A 92 -8.58 36.56 -9.84
N SER A 93 -7.86 37.41 -9.13
CA SER A 93 -6.45 37.70 -9.41
C SER A 93 -5.53 36.61 -8.85
N ASP A 94 -4.25 36.63 -9.25
CA ASP A 94 -3.23 35.77 -8.63
C ASP A 94 -3.13 35.99 -7.12
N PHE A 95 -3.36 37.23 -6.65
CA PHE A 95 -3.37 37.56 -5.22
C PHE A 95 -4.53 36.90 -4.49
N ASP A 96 -5.72 36.83 -5.11
CA ASP A 96 -6.89 36.16 -4.52
C ASP A 96 -6.65 34.65 -4.44
N ILE A 97 -6.13 34.03 -5.50
CA ILE A 97 -5.75 32.61 -5.50
C ILE A 97 -4.66 32.34 -4.45
N SER A 98 -3.68 33.24 -4.31
CA SER A 98 -2.63 33.13 -3.30
C SER A 98 -3.19 33.24 -1.87
N MET A 99 -4.20 34.09 -1.65
CA MET A 99 -4.89 34.17 -0.36
C MET A 99 -5.69 32.92 -0.06
N ILE A 100 -6.45 32.42 -1.03
CA ILE A 100 -7.27 31.20 -0.88
C ILE A 100 -6.36 30.02 -0.55
N ILE A 101 -5.27 29.83 -1.30
CA ILE A 101 -4.39 28.68 -1.13
C ILE A 101 -3.46 28.88 0.07
N TYR A 102 -2.77 30.01 0.21
CA TYR A 102 -1.64 30.12 1.16
C TYR A 102 -1.89 31.05 2.34
N ASN A 103 -3.06 31.71 2.41
CA ASN A 103 -3.33 32.77 3.38
C ASN A 103 -2.28 33.89 3.35
N ASN A 104 -1.68 34.12 2.19
CA ASN A 104 -0.66 35.15 1.98
C ASN A 104 -0.78 35.64 0.53
N GLN A 105 -1.13 36.91 0.35
CA GLN A 105 -1.34 37.54 -0.96
C GLN A 105 -0.13 37.38 -1.88
N LYS A 106 1.07 37.43 -1.31
CA LYS A 106 2.30 37.43 -2.09
C LYS A 106 2.92 36.06 -2.26
N PHE A 107 2.43 35.00 -1.61
CA PHE A 107 3.10 33.70 -1.63
C PHE A 107 3.31 33.14 -3.05
N ILE A 108 2.29 33.20 -3.91
CA ILE A 108 2.41 32.75 -5.31
C ILE A 108 3.43 33.61 -6.08
N LYS A 109 3.57 34.90 -5.74
CA LYS A 109 4.47 35.85 -6.39
C LYS A 109 5.92 35.77 -5.87
N ASP A 110 6.09 35.60 -4.56
CA ASP A 110 7.37 35.77 -3.83
C ASP A 110 7.98 34.43 -3.38
N ASP A 111 7.20 33.42 -2.98
CA ASP A 111 7.71 32.19 -2.32
C ASP A 111 7.64 30.92 -3.19
N PHE A 112 7.23 31.05 -4.45
CA PHE A 112 7.53 30.04 -5.47
C PHE A 112 9.05 29.90 -5.75
N LEU A 113 9.90 30.66 -5.03
CA LEU A 113 11.36 30.76 -5.12
C LEU A 113 12.18 29.56 -4.62
N HIS A 114 11.57 28.43 -4.26
CA HIS A 114 12.29 27.15 -4.23
C HIS A 114 12.33 26.45 -5.61
N ALA A 115 11.71 27.05 -6.62
CA ALA A 115 11.73 26.57 -8.00
C ALA A 115 13.16 26.57 -8.59
N ARG A 116 13.66 25.39 -8.94
CA ARG A 116 14.81 25.30 -9.86
C ARG A 116 14.39 25.89 -11.22
N LYS A 117 15.25 26.74 -11.81
CA LYS A 117 15.09 27.12 -13.21
C LYS A 117 15.31 25.88 -14.07
N VAL A 118 14.33 25.57 -14.91
CA VAL A 118 14.39 24.50 -15.91
C VAL A 118 14.01 25.13 -17.24
N ASN A 119 14.92 25.07 -18.22
CA ASN A 119 14.71 25.65 -19.55
C ASN A 119 14.27 27.12 -19.49
N GLY A 120 14.88 27.91 -18.59
CA GLY A 120 14.53 29.34 -18.38
C GLY A 120 13.28 29.60 -17.55
N ASN A 121 12.41 28.59 -17.34
CA ASN A 121 11.17 28.72 -16.59
C ASN A 121 11.32 28.31 -15.11
N LEU A 122 10.60 28.98 -14.21
CA LEU A 122 10.52 28.59 -12.81
C LEU A 122 9.63 27.36 -12.66
N ARG A 123 10.22 26.22 -12.27
CA ARG A 123 9.51 24.97 -12.03
C ARG A 123 9.10 24.83 -10.56
N PRO A 124 7.81 24.75 -10.21
CA PRO A 124 7.40 24.48 -8.82
C PRO A 124 8.01 23.19 -8.30
N ASP A 125 8.43 23.18 -7.04
CA ASP A 125 8.75 21.94 -6.33
C ASP A 125 7.49 21.09 -6.10
N LEU A 126 7.65 19.77 -6.08
CA LEU A 126 6.54 18.83 -5.85
C LEU A 126 5.81 19.11 -4.53
N LEU A 127 6.55 19.51 -3.48
CA LEU A 127 5.96 19.87 -2.19
C LEU A 127 5.05 21.11 -2.28
N VAL A 128 5.37 22.06 -3.16
CA VAL A 128 4.52 23.25 -3.38
C VAL A 128 3.21 22.83 -4.02
N LEU A 129 3.26 21.94 -5.03
CA LEU A 129 2.08 21.38 -5.68
C LEU A 129 1.21 20.58 -4.69
N MET A 130 1.83 19.74 -3.86
CA MET A 130 1.10 19.02 -2.79
C MET A 130 0.46 19.97 -1.76
N LYS A 131 1.12 21.10 -1.43
CA LYS A 131 0.55 22.12 -0.54
C LYS A 131 -0.67 22.80 -1.13
N ILE A 132 -0.72 23.03 -2.45
CA ILE A 132 -1.93 23.54 -3.12
C ILE A 132 -3.09 22.60 -2.83
N ILE A 133 -2.89 21.30 -3.04
CA ILE A 133 -3.91 20.28 -2.80
C ILE A 133 -4.34 20.28 -1.33
N TYR A 134 -3.37 20.26 -0.39
CA TYR A 134 -3.67 20.26 1.05
C TYR A 134 -4.51 21.47 1.47
N ASN A 135 -4.09 22.67 1.07
CA ASN A 135 -4.76 23.90 1.50
C ASN A 135 -6.17 24.00 0.93
N ILE A 136 -6.37 23.64 -0.34
CA ILE A 136 -7.69 23.62 -0.97
C ILE A 136 -8.60 22.58 -0.31
N GLN A 137 -8.10 21.37 -0.09
CA GLN A 137 -8.86 20.29 0.55
C GLN A 137 -9.25 20.62 1.99
N SER A 138 -8.47 21.46 2.68
CA SER A 138 -8.71 21.89 4.06
C SER A 138 -9.72 23.04 4.19
N LEU A 139 -10.16 23.64 3.08
CA LEU A 139 -11.12 24.73 3.11
C LEU A 139 -12.48 24.29 3.68
N THR A 140 -13.12 25.13 4.47
CA THR A 140 -14.50 24.98 4.94
C THR A 140 -15.38 26.09 4.35
N ILE A 141 -16.71 25.94 4.41
CA ILE A 141 -17.63 26.96 3.92
C ILE A 141 -17.53 28.28 4.72
N ASP A 142 -17.06 28.21 5.96
CA ASP A 142 -16.94 29.33 6.88
C ASP A 142 -15.58 30.06 6.78
N ASP A 143 -14.66 29.58 5.95
CA ASP A 143 -13.34 30.18 5.81
C ASP A 143 -13.42 31.63 5.32
N GLU A 144 -12.73 32.53 6.01
CA GLU A 144 -12.74 33.96 5.67
C GLU A 144 -12.31 34.25 4.23
N LYS A 145 -11.44 33.39 3.70
CA LYS A 145 -10.88 33.45 2.35
C LYS A 145 -11.95 33.28 1.26
N LEU A 146 -13.08 32.68 1.60
CA LEU A 146 -14.20 32.41 0.70
C LEU A 146 -15.37 33.39 0.92
N LYS A 147 -15.28 34.35 1.84
CA LYS A 147 -16.38 35.27 2.19
C LYS A 147 -16.98 36.06 1.01
N LYS A 148 -16.21 36.25 -0.06
CA LYS A 148 -16.68 36.93 -1.29
C LYS A 148 -17.52 36.00 -2.19
N MET A 149 -17.64 34.72 -1.86
CA MET A 149 -18.28 33.68 -2.66
C MET A 149 -19.46 33.11 -1.89
N VAL A 150 -20.64 33.04 -2.53
CA VAL A 150 -21.79 32.32 -1.96
C VAL A 150 -21.54 30.83 -2.16
N ILE A 151 -20.84 30.21 -1.22
CA ILE A 151 -20.37 28.84 -1.36
C ILE A 151 -21.25 27.86 -0.58
N THR A 152 -21.69 26.80 -1.26
CA THR A 152 -22.35 25.66 -0.62
C THR A 152 -21.35 24.50 -0.48
N SER A 153 -21.64 23.55 0.41
CA SER A 153 -20.79 22.36 0.59
C SER A 153 -20.59 21.57 -0.71
N GLN A 154 -21.61 21.52 -1.58
CA GLN A 154 -21.51 20.84 -2.88
C GLN A 154 -20.57 21.56 -3.87
N ILE A 155 -20.64 22.89 -3.92
CA ILE A 155 -19.75 23.70 -4.77
C ILE A 155 -18.31 23.59 -4.27
N LEU A 156 -18.10 23.72 -2.96
CA LEU A 156 -16.79 23.58 -2.34
C LEU A 156 -16.16 22.21 -2.64
N ASN A 157 -16.94 21.13 -2.54
CA ASN A 157 -16.47 19.78 -2.86
C ASN A 157 -16.09 19.61 -4.34
N ARG A 158 -16.82 20.25 -5.27
CA ARG A 158 -16.46 20.27 -6.70
C ARG A 158 -15.15 20.99 -6.94
N ILE A 159 -14.98 22.19 -6.38
CA ILE A 159 -13.72 22.96 -6.46
C ILE A 159 -12.56 22.14 -5.89
N LYS A 160 -12.73 21.55 -4.71
CA LYS A 160 -11.72 20.70 -4.07
C LYS A 160 -11.25 19.57 -4.98
N ARG A 161 -12.19 18.87 -5.60
CA ARG A 161 -11.91 17.77 -6.52
C ARG A 161 -11.22 18.25 -7.80
N ASP A 162 -11.75 19.29 -8.43
CA ASP A 162 -11.30 19.75 -9.75
C ASP A 162 -9.91 20.40 -9.67
N VAL A 163 -9.61 21.14 -8.59
CA VAL A 163 -8.27 21.69 -8.34
C VAL A 163 -7.28 20.55 -8.05
N ARG A 164 -7.66 19.57 -7.23
CA ARG A 164 -6.82 18.39 -6.96
C ARG A 164 -6.46 17.67 -8.26
N ASN A 165 -7.43 17.40 -9.12
CA ASN A 165 -7.19 16.73 -10.40
C ASN A 165 -6.29 17.55 -11.32
N THR A 166 -6.53 18.85 -11.42
CA THR A 166 -5.70 19.76 -12.24
C THR A 166 -4.24 19.77 -11.81
N VAL A 167 -3.97 19.79 -10.50
CA VAL A 167 -2.60 19.74 -9.98
C VAL A 167 -1.96 18.37 -10.23
N ILE A 168 -2.71 17.27 -10.08
CA ILE A 168 -2.22 15.92 -10.40
C ILE A 168 -1.90 15.81 -11.89
N ASP A 169 -2.79 16.23 -12.77
CA ASP A 169 -2.59 16.17 -14.22
C ASP A 169 -1.38 17.01 -14.64
N PHE A 170 -1.16 18.16 -13.99
CA PHE A 170 0.05 18.98 -14.18
C PHE A 170 1.35 18.26 -13.76
N ILE A 171 1.32 17.50 -12.66
CA ILE A 171 2.48 16.71 -12.20
C ILE A 171 2.83 15.62 -13.22
N PHE A 172 1.82 14.95 -13.78
CA PHE A 172 2.01 13.80 -14.68
C PHE A 172 2.24 14.19 -16.13
N SER A 173 1.75 15.35 -16.58
CA SER A 173 2.05 15.89 -17.92
C SER A 173 3.50 16.36 -18.06
N ASN A 174 4.22 16.55 -16.95
CA ASN A 174 5.62 16.97 -16.91
C ASN A 174 5.93 18.14 -17.85
N PRO A 175 5.26 19.31 -17.71
CA PRO A 175 5.29 20.38 -18.71
C PRO A 175 6.63 21.15 -18.78
N TYR A 176 7.64 20.69 -18.05
CA TYR A 176 9.02 21.20 -18.08
C TYR A 176 9.99 20.17 -18.67
N ASP A 177 9.49 19.08 -19.27
CA ASP A 177 10.25 17.94 -19.78
C ASP A 177 11.15 17.25 -18.73
N ILE A 178 10.90 17.52 -17.45
CA ILE A 178 11.57 16.91 -16.31
C ILE A 178 10.52 16.24 -15.43
N LYS A 179 10.67 14.93 -15.26
CA LYS A 179 9.77 14.11 -14.44
C LYS A 179 9.69 14.63 -13.00
N TYR A 180 8.46 14.84 -12.51
CA TYR A 180 8.20 15.03 -11.07
C TYR A 180 8.32 13.72 -10.30
N ILE A 181 7.83 12.64 -10.91
CA ILE A 181 7.84 11.28 -10.38
C ILE A 181 8.89 10.49 -11.15
N LYS A 182 9.94 10.04 -10.47
CA LYS A 182 10.99 9.19 -11.02
C LYS A 182 10.66 7.72 -10.76
N GLU A 183 11.01 6.89 -11.73
CA GLU A 183 10.97 5.44 -11.61
C GLU A 183 11.93 4.97 -10.52
N ASP A 184 11.55 3.93 -9.78
CA ASP A 184 12.50 3.19 -8.95
C ASP A 184 13.39 2.36 -9.88
N ASN A 185 14.70 2.63 -9.87
CA ASN A 185 15.71 1.94 -10.68
C ASN A 185 15.76 0.41 -10.44
N ARG A 186 15.05 -0.09 -9.43
CA ARG A 186 14.92 -1.53 -9.13
C ARG A 186 13.91 -2.27 -10.02
N VAL A 187 13.09 -1.55 -10.79
CA VAL A 187 12.09 -2.17 -11.69
C VAL A 187 12.78 -2.54 -13.00
N LYS A 188 12.75 -3.83 -13.37
CA LYS A 188 13.41 -4.37 -14.57
C LYS A 188 12.90 -3.80 -15.90
N PHE A 189 11.77 -3.09 -15.91
CA PHE A 189 11.13 -2.56 -17.10
C PHE A 189 10.86 -1.06 -16.91
N GLN A 190 11.26 -0.25 -17.89
CA GLN A 190 10.85 1.16 -17.94
C GLN A 190 9.33 1.25 -18.06
N LYS A 191 8.71 2.10 -17.24
CA LYS A 191 7.27 2.32 -17.23
C LYS A 191 6.97 3.79 -17.51
N ASP A 192 5.91 4.05 -18.26
CA ASP A 192 5.42 5.42 -18.48
C ASP A 192 5.14 6.13 -17.15
N THR A 193 5.30 7.45 -17.09
CA THR A 193 5.02 8.23 -15.87
C THR A 193 3.58 8.01 -15.42
N ASN A 194 2.60 7.95 -16.33
CA ASN A 194 1.20 7.69 -15.99
C ASN A 194 0.97 6.33 -15.33
N PHE A 195 1.84 5.35 -15.56
CA PHE A 195 1.76 4.07 -14.85
C PHE A 195 1.78 4.29 -13.33
N TRP A 196 2.57 5.24 -12.82
CA TRP A 196 2.78 5.49 -11.38
C TRP A 196 1.72 6.36 -10.71
N ARG A 197 0.68 6.77 -11.45
CA ARG A 197 -0.40 7.61 -10.94
C ARG A 197 -1.11 7.02 -9.72
N PRO A 198 -1.47 5.72 -9.70
CA PRO A 198 -2.17 5.13 -8.54
C PRO A 198 -1.36 5.21 -7.24
N GLU A 199 -0.06 4.97 -7.28
CA GLU A 199 0.79 5.04 -6.09
C GLU A 199 1.00 6.48 -5.61
N PHE A 200 1.12 7.44 -6.55
CA PHE A 200 1.23 8.85 -6.18
C PHE A 200 -0.05 9.34 -5.50
N GLU A 201 -1.22 9.02 -6.06
CA GLU A 201 -2.50 9.39 -5.48
C GLU A 201 -2.66 8.81 -4.06
N LEU A 202 -2.28 7.55 -3.86
CA LEU A 202 -2.31 6.94 -2.54
C LEU A 202 -1.30 7.56 -1.57
N PHE A 203 -0.08 7.83 -2.02
CA PHE A 203 0.92 8.56 -1.23
C PHE A 203 0.37 9.90 -0.77
N LEU A 204 -0.27 10.63 -1.69
CA LEU A 204 -0.84 11.95 -1.45
C LEU A 204 -1.96 11.89 -0.41
N ASP A 205 -2.83 10.89 -0.48
CA ASP A 205 -3.89 10.68 0.51
C ASP A 205 -3.34 10.39 1.90
N LEU A 206 -2.36 9.48 2.00
CA LEU A 206 -1.68 9.18 3.26
C LEU A 206 -0.98 10.42 3.82
N TRP A 207 -0.31 11.21 2.98
CA TRP A 207 0.37 12.44 3.38
C TRP A 207 -0.61 13.53 3.81
N TYR A 208 -1.76 13.65 3.13
CA TYR A 208 -2.82 14.58 3.48
C TYR A 208 -3.41 14.24 4.85
N SER A 209 -3.80 12.99 5.08
CA SER A 209 -4.29 12.50 6.37
C SER A 209 -3.28 12.70 7.49
N ALA A 210 -1.99 12.46 7.22
CA ALA A 210 -0.93 12.75 8.17
C ALA A 210 -0.82 14.25 8.50
N SER A 211 -0.98 15.11 7.50
CA SER A 211 -0.93 16.56 7.66
C SER A 211 -2.10 17.10 8.49
N LEU A 212 -3.30 16.54 8.33
CA LEU A 212 -4.46 16.88 9.17
C LEU A 212 -4.20 16.58 10.65
N ASN A 213 -3.63 15.42 10.96
CA ASN A 213 -3.28 15.05 12.34
C ASN A 213 -2.29 16.05 13.00
N TYR A 214 -1.41 16.64 12.19
CA TYR A 214 -0.44 17.65 12.60
C TYR A 214 -0.95 19.10 12.54
N ARG A 215 -2.19 19.32 12.10
CA ARG A 215 -2.76 20.65 11.87
C ARG A 215 -1.91 21.51 10.90
N GLY A 216 -1.30 20.88 9.91
CA GLY A 216 -0.49 21.58 8.91
C GLY A 216 0.25 20.64 7.95
N PRO A 217 0.67 21.15 6.78
CA PRO A 217 1.38 20.35 5.77
C PRO A 217 2.73 19.88 6.32
N ILE A 218 2.87 18.58 6.57
CA ILE A 218 4.11 18.02 7.12
C ILE A 218 5.20 17.88 6.04
N THR A 219 6.46 17.95 6.45
CA THR A 219 7.56 17.68 5.52
C THR A 219 7.56 16.21 5.10
N ILE A 220 8.03 15.96 3.87
CA ILE A 220 8.24 14.61 3.33
C ILE A 220 9.09 13.76 4.29
N ARG A 221 10.14 14.33 4.89
CA ARG A 221 11.02 13.63 5.84
C ARG A 221 10.28 13.24 7.13
N THR A 222 9.43 14.13 7.65
CA THR A 222 8.60 13.85 8.82
C THR A 222 7.60 12.73 8.53
N PHE A 223 6.97 12.78 7.36
CA PHE A 223 6.02 11.76 6.91
C PHE A 223 6.68 10.38 6.77
N GLN A 224 7.85 10.31 6.11
CA GLN A 224 8.63 9.08 5.95
C GLN A 224 8.98 8.41 7.28
N LYS A 225 9.47 9.20 8.25
CA LYS A 225 9.81 8.69 9.59
C LYS A 225 8.62 8.02 10.28
N ARG A 226 7.40 8.48 10.01
CA ARG A 226 6.18 7.92 10.61
C ARG A 226 5.64 6.71 9.87
N ILE A 227 5.62 6.75 8.55
CA ILE A 227 5.11 5.64 7.75
C ILE A 227 6.05 4.43 7.78
N GLY A 228 7.37 4.65 7.90
CA GLY A 228 8.36 3.58 8.02
C GLY A 228 8.43 2.63 6.82
N ASN A 229 7.83 3.01 5.69
CA ASN A 229 7.72 2.17 4.49
C ASN A 229 8.67 2.69 3.38
N PRO A 230 9.64 1.88 2.93
CA PRO A 230 10.56 2.27 1.86
C PRO A 230 9.89 2.48 0.49
N ALA A 231 8.71 1.90 0.23
CA ALA A 231 7.99 2.08 -1.04
C ALA A 231 7.33 3.46 -1.19
N PHE A 232 7.06 4.12 -0.06
CA PHE A 232 6.61 5.52 0.02
C PHE A 232 7.75 6.43 0.51
N SER A 233 9.00 5.98 0.34
CA SER A 233 10.17 6.68 0.89
C SER A 233 10.42 8.03 0.27
N THR A 234 9.84 8.40 -0.88
CA THR A 234 9.88 9.76 -1.42
C THR A 234 8.74 9.96 -2.40
N PRO A 235 8.10 11.14 -2.47
CA PRO A 235 7.09 11.39 -3.51
C PRO A 235 7.69 11.42 -4.91
N THR A 236 9.02 11.60 -5.03
CA THR A 236 9.74 11.63 -6.30
C THR A 236 10.29 10.27 -6.72
N LYS A 237 10.29 9.24 -5.87
CA LYS A 237 10.62 7.86 -6.26
C LYS A 237 9.58 6.93 -5.68
N ILE A 238 8.70 6.47 -6.55
CA ILE A 238 7.58 5.64 -6.17
C ILE A 238 7.81 4.25 -6.73
N GLY A 239 7.74 3.25 -5.86
CA GLY A 239 7.84 1.85 -6.22
C GLY A 239 6.50 1.14 -6.08
N ILE A 240 6.34 0.01 -6.76
CA ILE A 240 5.18 -0.86 -6.54
C ILE A 240 5.26 -1.31 -5.09
N CYS A 241 4.25 -0.95 -4.29
CA CYS A 241 4.15 -1.45 -2.93
C CYS A 241 3.97 -2.96 -2.95
N ASN A 242 4.92 -3.69 -2.37
CA ASN A 242 4.72 -5.10 -2.08
C ASN A 242 3.50 -5.24 -1.15
N THR A 243 2.57 -6.10 -1.55
CA THR A 243 1.30 -6.35 -0.86
C THR A 243 1.49 -6.65 0.64
N LYS A 244 2.53 -7.41 1.03
CA LYS A 244 2.83 -7.70 2.45
C LYS A 244 3.14 -6.45 3.29
N TYR A 245 3.81 -5.47 2.70
CA TYR A 245 4.12 -4.19 3.37
C TYR A 245 2.92 -3.24 3.35
N PHE A 246 2.10 -3.33 2.30
CA PHE A 246 0.87 -2.57 2.13
C PHE A 246 -0.15 -2.87 3.25
N TYR A 247 -0.38 -4.14 3.57
CA TYR A 247 -1.28 -4.53 4.68
C TYR A 247 -0.71 -4.23 6.07
N LYS A 248 0.63 -4.30 6.25
CA LYS A 248 1.25 -3.84 7.49
C LYS A 248 1.02 -2.34 7.72
N LEU A 249 1.04 -1.54 6.65
CA LEU A 249 0.66 -0.13 6.73
C LEU A 249 -0.81 0.01 7.13
N PHE A 250 -1.72 -0.72 6.44
CA PHE A 250 -3.16 -0.74 6.71
C PHE A 250 -3.50 -1.00 8.19
N LYS A 251 -2.96 -2.06 8.80
CA LYS A 251 -3.19 -2.39 10.22
C LYS A 251 -2.61 -1.36 11.20
N LYS A 252 -1.58 -0.63 10.79
CA LYS A 252 -0.89 0.35 11.64
C LYS A 252 -1.42 1.76 11.48
N LEU A 253 -2.32 2.05 10.54
CA LEU A 253 -2.85 3.41 10.32
C LEU A 253 -3.37 4.09 11.59
N PRO A 254 -4.18 3.43 12.45
CA PRO A 254 -4.65 4.06 13.68
C PRO A 254 -3.51 4.40 14.65
N HIS A 255 -2.47 3.57 14.69
CA HIS A 255 -1.29 3.80 15.53
C HIS A 255 -0.34 4.86 14.97
N ILE A 256 -0.22 4.96 13.64
CA ILE A 256 0.60 5.98 12.96
C ILE A 256 -0.07 7.35 13.04
N PHE A 257 -1.41 7.37 13.00
CA PHE A 257 -2.23 8.58 12.99
C PHE A 257 -3.29 8.60 14.12
N PRO A 258 -2.90 8.62 15.41
CA PRO A 258 -3.82 8.44 16.53
C PRO A 258 -4.86 9.56 16.74
N LYS A 259 -4.76 10.67 16.00
CA LYS A 259 -5.66 11.83 16.09
C LYS A 259 -6.48 12.05 14.82
N ILE A 260 -6.43 11.10 13.89
CA ILE A 260 -7.26 11.15 12.67
C ILE A 260 -8.73 10.92 13.06
N SER A 261 -9.67 11.60 12.42
CA SER A 261 -11.10 11.35 12.65
C SER A 261 -11.50 9.97 12.11
N GLN A 262 -12.60 9.40 12.60
CA GLN A 262 -13.12 8.12 12.09
C GLN A 262 -13.53 8.22 10.61
N ASP A 263 -14.07 9.36 10.19
CA ASP A 263 -14.46 9.60 8.80
C ASP A 263 -13.25 9.68 7.87
N ASP A 264 -12.18 10.36 8.30
CA ASP A 264 -10.91 10.41 7.56
C ASP A 264 -10.22 9.05 7.50
N LEU A 265 -10.30 8.26 8.57
CA LEU A 265 -9.80 6.89 8.58
C LEU A 265 -10.60 6.04 7.59
N LYS A 266 -11.93 6.12 7.59
CA LYS A 266 -12.80 5.41 6.64
C LYS A 266 -12.48 5.79 5.19
N LEU A 267 -12.32 7.08 4.89
CA LEU A 267 -11.93 7.56 3.57
C LEU A 267 -10.57 6.99 3.13
N LEU A 268 -9.60 6.95 4.05
CA LEU A 268 -8.28 6.38 3.78
C LEU A 268 -8.37 4.87 3.49
N HIS A 269 -9.20 4.15 4.23
CA HIS A 269 -9.51 2.74 3.99
C HIS A 269 -10.13 2.51 2.60
N ASP A 270 -11.07 3.36 2.18
CA ASP A 270 -11.71 3.25 0.86
C ASP A 270 -10.73 3.54 -0.29
N ASN A 271 -9.85 4.54 -0.14
CA ASN A 271 -8.79 4.83 -1.11
C ASN A 271 -7.79 3.68 -1.24
N LEU A 272 -7.46 3.02 -0.12
CA LEU A 272 -6.62 1.82 -0.12
C LEU A 272 -7.27 0.65 -0.86
N LYS A 273 -8.57 0.40 -0.64
CA LYS A 273 -9.33 -0.62 -1.39
C LYS A 273 -9.36 -0.32 -2.89
N LYS A 274 -9.57 0.94 -3.26
CA LYS A 274 -9.54 1.38 -4.65
C LYS A 274 -8.18 1.11 -5.29
N TYR A 275 -7.09 1.40 -4.59
CA TYR A 275 -5.74 1.14 -5.07
C TYR A 275 -5.47 -0.35 -5.30
N ILE A 276 -5.88 -1.23 -4.38
CA ILE A 276 -5.79 -2.70 -4.53
C ILE A 276 -6.45 -3.13 -5.85
N LYS A 277 -7.68 -2.67 -6.09
CA LYS A 277 -8.43 -2.96 -7.31
C LYS A 277 -7.74 -2.45 -8.57
N ILE A 278 -7.24 -1.20 -8.58
CA ILE A 278 -6.56 -0.59 -9.74
C ILE A 278 -5.30 -1.37 -10.11
N ARG A 279 -4.51 -1.77 -9.11
CA ARG A 279 -3.24 -2.44 -9.34
C ARG A 279 -3.37 -3.94 -9.54
N ASN A 280 -4.60 -4.47 -9.50
CA ASN A 280 -4.87 -5.89 -9.43
C ASN A 280 -3.89 -6.56 -8.44
N LEU A 281 -3.60 -5.86 -7.34
CA LEU A 281 -2.92 -6.51 -6.25
C LEU A 281 -3.94 -7.52 -5.81
N SER A 282 -3.62 -8.81 -5.97
CA SER A 282 -4.31 -9.83 -5.21
C SER A 282 -4.41 -9.24 -3.82
N GLU A 283 -5.62 -9.09 -3.29
CA GLU A 283 -5.74 -8.96 -1.85
C GLU A 283 -4.77 -10.02 -1.33
N VAL A 284 -3.77 -9.63 -0.53
CA VAL A 284 -3.35 -10.60 0.48
C VAL A 284 -4.56 -10.59 1.37
N TYR A 285 -5.55 -11.34 0.89
CA TYR A 285 -6.64 -11.85 1.65
C TYR A 285 -5.93 -12.29 2.92
N HIS A 286 -6.49 -11.90 4.05
CA HIS A 286 -6.63 -12.97 4.99
C HIS A 286 -7.45 -13.99 4.22
N ASP A 287 -6.75 -14.90 3.53
CA ASP A 287 -7.38 -16.06 2.93
C ASP A 287 -8.10 -16.81 4.06
N TYR A 288 -7.64 -16.54 5.28
CA TYR A 288 -8.11 -16.94 6.58
C TYR A 288 -9.24 -16.08 7.12
N SER A 289 -10.23 -16.71 7.75
CA SER A 289 -11.29 -16.02 8.48
C SER A 289 -10.74 -15.01 9.50
N ILE A 290 -11.53 -13.96 9.79
CA ILE A 290 -11.20 -12.96 10.84
C ILE A 290 -10.99 -13.60 12.22
N TYR A 291 -11.56 -14.80 12.44
CA TYR A 291 -11.43 -15.57 13.67
C TYR A 291 -10.21 -16.50 13.67
N TRP A 292 -9.48 -16.62 12.55
CA TRP A 292 -8.32 -17.50 12.45
C TRP A 292 -7.27 -17.24 13.52
N ASP A 293 -7.01 -15.97 13.80
CA ASP A 293 -6.00 -15.55 14.76
C ASP A 293 -6.53 -15.34 16.18
N ASP A 294 -7.83 -15.50 16.41
CA ASP A 294 -8.46 -15.41 17.73
C ASP A 294 -7.94 -16.51 18.66
N GLU A 295 -7.69 -16.16 19.93
CA GLU A 295 -7.08 -17.09 20.90
C GLU A 295 -8.05 -18.20 21.33
N VAL A 296 -9.36 -17.94 21.38
CA VAL A 296 -10.37 -18.96 21.69
C VAL A 296 -10.43 -19.98 20.56
N THR A 297 -10.46 -19.50 19.30
CA THR A 297 -10.44 -20.34 18.10
C THR A 297 -9.15 -21.16 18.02
N LYS A 298 -7.99 -20.55 18.31
CA LYS A 298 -6.69 -21.26 18.38
C LYS A 298 -6.70 -22.35 19.44
N LYS A 299 -7.17 -22.04 20.65
CA LYS A 299 -7.27 -22.99 21.77
C LYS A 299 -8.11 -24.20 21.36
N ALA A 300 -9.32 -23.97 20.83
CA ALA A 300 -10.21 -25.04 20.40
C ALA A 300 -9.59 -25.90 19.29
N GLN A 301 -9.14 -25.29 18.19
CA GLN A 301 -8.57 -26.03 17.06
C GLN A 301 -7.32 -26.83 17.45
N ILE A 302 -6.39 -26.26 18.22
CA ILE A 302 -5.19 -26.97 18.64
C ILE A 302 -5.54 -28.14 19.56
N THR A 303 -6.44 -27.93 20.53
CA THR A 303 -6.89 -29.00 21.43
C THR A 303 -7.55 -30.13 20.66
N ILE A 304 -8.46 -29.82 19.74
CA ILE A 304 -9.16 -30.80 18.90
C ILE A 304 -8.18 -31.58 18.02
N LEU A 305 -7.29 -30.89 17.32
CA LEU A 305 -6.33 -31.51 16.41
C LEU A 305 -5.31 -32.38 17.16
N LEU A 306 -4.87 -31.98 18.35
CA LEU A 306 -3.99 -32.80 19.18
C LEU A 306 -4.68 -34.08 19.66
N LEU A 307 -5.96 -34.02 20.00
CA LEU A 307 -6.73 -35.20 20.38
C LEU A 307 -6.99 -36.13 19.19
N ARG A 308 -7.30 -35.57 18.01
CA ARG A 308 -7.56 -36.34 16.78
C ARG A 308 -6.29 -37.03 16.25
N ASP A 309 -5.19 -36.29 16.17
CA ASP A 309 -3.97 -36.72 15.49
C ASP A 309 -2.87 -37.19 16.47
N SER A 310 -3.14 -37.17 17.78
CA SER A 310 -2.18 -37.44 18.87
C SER A 310 -0.90 -36.56 18.80
N GLY A 311 -0.99 -35.42 18.10
CA GLY A 311 0.08 -34.48 17.75
C GLY A 311 1.26 -35.10 17.00
N VAL A 312 0.95 -36.06 16.13
CA VAL A 312 1.89 -36.64 15.18
C VAL A 312 1.63 -36.05 13.79
N GLU A 313 2.68 -35.61 13.10
CA GLU A 313 2.61 -35.03 11.75
C GLU A 313 1.97 -36.03 10.77
N ILE A 314 1.10 -35.53 9.87
CA ILE A 314 0.21 -36.39 9.06
C ILE A 314 0.95 -37.20 7.99
N LEU A 315 2.02 -36.68 7.39
CA LEU A 315 2.79 -37.33 6.33
C LEU A 315 4.01 -38.10 6.84
N THR A 316 4.67 -37.64 7.91
CA THR A 316 5.97 -38.19 8.34
C THR A 316 5.91 -39.11 9.56
N LEU A 317 4.77 -39.16 10.27
CA LEU A 317 4.64 -39.78 11.59
C LEU A 317 5.59 -39.23 12.66
N GLU A 318 6.26 -38.11 12.41
CA GLU A 318 7.10 -37.48 13.43
C GLU A 318 6.23 -36.78 14.47
N THR A 319 6.64 -36.85 15.73
CA THR A 319 5.96 -36.11 16.79
C THR A 319 6.18 -34.61 16.62
N ILE A 320 5.11 -33.83 16.70
CA ILE A 320 5.21 -32.38 16.87
C ILE A 320 5.65 -32.12 18.33
N PRO A 321 6.83 -31.53 18.56
CA PRO A 321 7.33 -31.36 19.92
C PRO A 321 6.51 -30.31 20.67
N SER A 322 6.31 -30.49 21.98
CA SER A 322 5.56 -29.55 22.83
C SER A 322 6.02 -28.10 22.65
N ILE A 323 7.34 -27.88 22.59
CA ILE A 323 7.95 -26.55 22.48
C ILE A 323 7.40 -25.76 21.30
N SER A 324 7.00 -26.43 20.21
CA SER A 324 6.40 -25.82 19.02
C SER A 324 5.23 -24.91 19.36
N PHE A 325 4.47 -25.20 20.42
CA PHE A 325 3.27 -24.48 20.85
C PHE A 325 3.54 -23.28 21.77
N ASN A 326 4.79 -23.10 22.18
CA ASN A 326 5.17 -22.06 23.12
C ASN A 326 4.86 -20.66 22.55
N LYS A 327 4.21 -19.82 23.37
CA LYS A 327 3.77 -18.47 23.00
C LYS A 327 4.92 -17.55 22.63
N TYR A 328 6.11 -17.80 23.15
CA TYR A 328 7.28 -16.93 23.00
C TYR A 328 8.17 -17.27 21.79
N LEU A 329 7.90 -18.36 21.06
CA LEU A 329 8.63 -18.65 19.84
C LEU A 329 8.44 -17.56 18.78
N ASP A 330 9.52 -17.19 18.10
CA ASP A 330 9.48 -16.25 16.99
C ASP A 330 8.48 -16.75 15.92
N LEU A 331 7.78 -15.82 15.27
CA LEU A 331 6.91 -16.12 14.13
C LEU A 331 7.65 -16.81 12.98
N HIS A 332 8.97 -16.69 12.92
CA HIS A 332 9.81 -17.29 11.89
C HIS A 332 10.57 -18.54 12.37
N ASP A 333 10.33 -19.01 13.59
CA ASP A 333 10.98 -20.22 14.09
C ASP A 333 10.47 -21.46 13.34
N SER A 334 11.39 -22.17 12.69
CA SER A 334 11.11 -23.38 11.92
C SER A 334 10.46 -24.51 12.75
N SER A 335 10.63 -24.49 14.07
CA SER A 335 10.03 -25.45 14.99
C SER A 335 8.61 -25.09 15.40
N LYS A 336 8.10 -23.89 15.06
CA LYS A 336 6.77 -23.44 15.47
C LYS A 336 5.66 -24.23 14.78
N TYR A 337 4.59 -24.55 15.51
CA TYR A 337 3.44 -25.22 14.91
C TYR A 337 2.71 -24.31 13.92
N GLN A 338 2.04 -24.93 12.95
CA GLN A 338 1.09 -24.30 12.05
C GLN A 338 -0.18 -25.14 11.96
N ARG A 339 -1.31 -24.47 11.69
CA ARG A 339 -2.58 -25.09 11.32
C ARG A 339 -2.68 -24.99 9.80
N HIS A 340 -2.61 -26.11 9.11
CA HIS A 340 -2.66 -26.20 7.66
C HIS A 340 -4.07 -26.53 7.19
N HIS A 341 -4.59 -25.79 6.20
CA HIS A 341 -5.85 -26.15 5.53
C HIS A 341 -5.64 -27.27 4.54
N ILE A 342 -6.39 -28.35 4.70
CA ILE A 342 -6.32 -29.52 3.83
C ILE A 342 -6.73 -29.17 2.39
N PHE A 343 -7.62 -28.18 2.22
CA PHE A 343 -8.10 -27.70 0.92
C PHE A 343 -7.52 -26.33 0.59
N THR A 344 -6.90 -26.20 -0.58
CA THR A 344 -6.19 -24.99 -1.03
C THR A 344 -7.08 -23.73 -1.13
N ASN A 345 -8.37 -23.89 -1.40
CA ASN A 345 -9.34 -22.80 -1.56
C ASN A 345 -10.23 -22.59 -0.32
N ASP A 346 -9.86 -23.16 0.82
CA ASP A 346 -10.72 -23.20 2.01
C ASP A 346 -10.16 -22.44 3.21
N LYS A 347 -9.25 -21.53 2.96
CA LYS A 347 -8.53 -20.85 4.02
C LYS A 347 -9.49 -20.07 4.96
N ASP A 348 -10.68 -19.66 4.48
CA ASP A 348 -11.71 -18.98 5.27
C ASP A 348 -12.35 -19.89 6.33
N SER A 349 -12.20 -21.20 6.21
CA SER A 349 -12.75 -22.15 7.16
C SER A 349 -12.01 -22.12 8.49
N ILE A 350 -12.77 -22.08 9.58
CA ILE A 350 -12.28 -22.35 10.93
C ILE A 350 -12.60 -23.78 11.39
N ASP A 351 -13.15 -24.62 10.51
CA ASP A 351 -13.53 -25.99 10.83
C ASP A 351 -12.28 -26.86 11.09
N PRO A 352 -12.09 -27.40 12.32
CA PRO A 352 -10.96 -28.26 12.62
C PRO A 352 -10.92 -29.54 11.76
N ASN A 353 -12.04 -29.99 11.21
CA ASN A 353 -12.09 -31.15 10.31
C ASN A 353 -11.40 -30.90 8.97
N ARG A 354 -11.19 -29.62 8.63
CA ARG A 354 -10.54 -29.18 7.38
C ARG A 354 -9.10 -28.74 7.63
N LEU A 355 -8.58 -28.99 8.82
CA LEU A 355 -7.25 -28.61 9.28
C LEU A 355 -6.41 -29.81 9.70
N VAL A 356 -5.10 -29.67 9.62
CA VAL A 356 -4.10 -30.52 10.29
C VAL A 356 -3.06 -29.66 11.00
N LEU A 357 -2.38 -30.22 12.00
CA LEU A 357 -1.22 -29.59 12.63
C LEU A 357 0.06 -30.05 11.92
N SER A 358 0.97 -29.11 11.67
CA SER A 358 2.33 -29.38 11.20
C SER A 358 3.32 -28.46 11.92
N VAL A 359 4.61 -28.74 11.77
CA VAL A 359 5.66 -27.75 12.07
C VAL A 359 5.94 -26.90 10.84
N LEU A 360 6.40 -25.65 11.04
CA LEU A 360 6.60 -24.66 9.98
C LEU A 360 7.51 -25.18 8.86
N ASN A 361 8.54 -25.94 9.20
CA ASN A 361 9.48 -26.53 8.25
C ASN A 361 8.88 -27.60 7.32
N THR A 362 7.82 -28.31 7.73
CA THR A 362 7.16 -29.35 6.93
C THR A 362 5.84 -28.90 6.33
N HIS A 363 5.34 -27.72 6.71
CA HIS A 363 4.04 -27.20 6.29
C HIS A 363 3.84 -27.18 4.77
N THR A 364 4.86 -26.75 4.01
CA THR A 364 4.75 -26.67 2.54
C THR A 364 4.63 -28.04 1.87
N SER A 365 5.05 -29.11 2.55
CA SER A 365 4.95 -30.47 2.02
C SER A 365 3.51 -30.99 1.98
N LEU A 366 2.58 -30.33 2.67
CA LEU A 366 1.16 -30.69 2.70
C LEU A 366 0.38 -30.12 1.50
N GLU A 367 0.91 -29.09 0.84
CA GLU A 367 0.21 -28.40 -0.23
C GLU A 367 -0.09 -29.33 -1.41
N GLY A 368 -1.38 -29.43 -1.78
CA GLY A 368 -1.83 -30.25 -2.91
C GLY A 368 -2.03 -31.75 -2.60
N LEU A 369 -1.86 -32.18 -1.35
CA LEU A 369 -2.02 -33.59 -0.95
C LEU A 369 -3.37 -33.90 -0.28
N THR A 370 -4.40 -33.10 -0.57
CA THR A 370 -5.75 -33.18 0.04
C THR A 370 -6.28 -34.60 0.20
N ASN A 371 -6.32 -35.39 -0.88
CA ASN A 371 -6.90 -36.75 -0.85
C ASN A 371 -6.10 -37.69 0.06
N ILE A 372 -4.77 -37.64 -0.02
CA ILE A 372 -3.89 -38.46 0.81
C ILE A 372 -4.07 -38.10 2.29
N ILE A 373 -4.13 -36.81 2.60
CA ILE A 373 -4.34 -36.33 3.98
C ILE A 373 -5.69 -36.82 4.52
N ILE A 374 -6.76 -36.72 3.73
CA ILE A 374 -8.11 -37.19 4.13
C ILE A 374 -8.10 -38.71 4.40
N ASP A 375 -7.48 -39.50 3.54
CA ASP A 375 -7.38 -40.96 3.72
C ASP A 375 -6.61 -41.30 5.00
N LEU A 376 -5.48 -40.61 5.26
CA LEU A 376 -4.67 -40.84 6.45
C LEU A 376 -5.38 -40.42 7.75
N ILE A 377 -6.09 -39.29 7.75
CA ILE A 377 -6.92 -38.86 8.88
C ILE A 377 -8.00 -39.92 9.15
N THR A 378 -8.64 -40.42 8.09
CA THR A 378 -9.68 -41.45 8.20
C THR A 378 -9.14 -42.73 8.84
N GLU A 379 -7.96 -43.21 8.42
CA GLU A 379 -7.33 -44.38 9.03
C GLU A 379 -6.94 -44.15 10.50
N ARG A 380 -6.47 -42.94 10.85
CA ARG A 380 -6.19 -42.57 12.25
C ARG A 380 -7.45 -42.57 13.11
N ILE A 381 -8.57 -42.05 12.60
CA ILE A 381 -9.85 -41.97 13.33
C ILE A 381 -10.51 -43.35 13.50
N LYS A 382 -10.41 -44.22 12.48
CA LYS A 382 -10.91 -45.62 12.54
C LYS A 382 -10.27 -46.43 13.65
N TRP A 383 -9.14 -45.97 14.18
CA TRP A 383 -8.51 -46.55 15.35
C TRP A 383 -8.01 -47.99 15.13
N ASN A 384 -7.61 -48.30 13.89
CA ASN A 384 -7.00 -49.59 13.52
C ASN A 384 -5.56 -49.70 14.04
N ASP A 385 -5.15 -50.92 14.44
CA ASP A 385 -3.79 -51.19 14.91
C ASP A 385 -2.78 -51.31 13.75
N PHE A 386 -3.27 -51.53 12.53
CA PHE A 386 -2.44 -51.68 11.35
C PHE A 386 -1.88 -50.34 10.88
N CYS A 387 -0.57 -50.30 10.63
CA CYS A 387 0.11 -49.14 10.06
C CYS A 387 -0.35 -48.94 8.59
N PRO A 388 -0.89 -47.78 8.22
CA PRO A 388 -1.29 -47.49 6.84
C PRO A 388 -0.19 -47.76 5.81
N HIS A 389 -0.55 -48.35 4.67
CA HIS A 389 0.39 -48.69 3.59
C HIS A 389 1.20 -47.49 3.10
N PHE A 390 0.59 -46.30 3.09
CA PHE A 390 1.29 -45.06 2.76
C PHE A 390 2.56 -44.90 3.59
N TYR A 391 2.49 -45.06 4.92
CA TYR A 391 3.66 -44.89 5.78
C TYR A 391 4.70 -46.01 5.57
N LEU A 392 4.25 -47.26 5.46
CA LEU A 392 5.13 -48.41 5.22
C LEU A 392 5.97 -48.24 3.95
N ASN A 393 5.42 -47.58 2.93
CA ASN A 393 6.08 -47.38 1.65
C ASN A 393 6.94 -46.11 1.59
N ASN A 394 6.71 -45.12 2.46
CA ASN A 394 7.33 -43.80 2.35
C ASN A 394 8.21 -43.39 3.54
N ILE A 395 8.14 -44.10 4.68
CA ILE A 395 8.87 -43.74 5.89
C ILE A 395 9.74 -44.91 6.38
N ASN A 396 11.02 -44.64 6.56
CA ASN A 396 11.92 -45.56 7.26
C ASN A 396 11.48 -45.70 8.72
N ASN A 397 11.36 -46.93 9.22
CA ASN A 397 10.86 -47.24 10.56
C ASN A 397 9.39 -46.86 10.81
N ALA A 398 8.55 -46.78 9.76
CA ALA A 398 7.11 -46.48 9.86
C ALA A 398 6.38 -47.27 10.96
N GLN A 399 6.69 -48.56 11.12
CA GLN A 399 6.07 -49.41 12.15
C GLN A 399 6.40 -48.94 13.58
N LEU A 400 7.62 -48.46 13.81
CA LEU A 400 8.04 -47.96 15.13
C LEU A 400 7.33 -46.65 15.45
N LEU A 401 7.30 -45.71 14.50
CA LEU A 401 6.62 -44.42 14.66
C LEU A 401 5.10 -44.60 14.80
N TRP A 402 4.51 -45.55 14.08
CA TRP A 402 3.10 -45.90 14.23
C TRP A 402 2.79 -46.48 15.62
N LYS A 403 3.68 -47.32 16.16
CA LYS A 403 3.55 -47.82 17.54
C LYS A 403 3.60 -46.70 18.57
N GLU A 404 4.43 -45.68 18.36
CA GLU A 404 4.45 -44.49 19.23
C GLU A 404 3.14 -43.68 19.13
N PHE A 405 2.61 -43.51 17.92
CA PHE A 405 1.27 -42.92 17.72
C PHE A 405 0.18 -43.71 18.48
N LEU A 406 0.16 -45.05 18.33
CA LEU A 406 -0.80 -45.92 19.03
C LEU A 406 -0.63 -45.87 20.55
N LYS A 407 0.61 -45.80 21.04
CA LYS A 407 0.89 -45.67 22.48
C LYS A 407 0.28 -44.39 23.05
N ARG A 408 0.53 -43.23 22.42
CA ARG A 408 -0.02 -41.93 22.86
C ARG A 408 -1.54 -41.92 22.87
N ARG A 409 -2.13 -42.54 21.85
CA ARG A 409 -3.57 -42.73 21.76
C ARG A 409 -4.11 -43.63 22.88
N ASN A 410 -3.43 -44.73 23.19
CA ASN A 410 -3.82 -45.61 24.28
C ASN A 410 -3.69 -44.90 25.63
N ASP A 411 -2.66 -44.06 25.83
CA ASP A 411 -2.53 -43.27 27.05
C ASP A 411 -3.72 -42.32 27.28
N ILE A 412 -4.32 -41.76 26.22
CA ILE A 412 -5.56 -40.97 26.33
C ILE A 412 -6.71 -41.85 26.86
N THR A 413 -6.76 -43.11 26.45
CA THR A 413 -7.81 -44.06 26.82
C THR A 413 -7.63 -44.56 28.25
N ASP A 414 -6.40 -44.94 28.57
CA ASP A 414 -6.03 -45.63 29.82
C ASP A 414 -5.87 -44.66 30.99
N TYR A 415 -5.35 -43.45 30.73
CA TYR A 415 -4.99 -42.48 31.76
C TYR A 415 -5.73 -41.13 31.64
N GLY A 416 -6.51 -40.94 30.58
CA GLY A 416 -7.33 -39.74 30.38
C GLY A 416 -6.64 -38.61 29.60
N ILE A 417 -7.44 -37.60 29.27
CA ILE A 417 -7.02 -36.47 28.42
C ILE A 417 -6.02 -35.59 29.16
N GLU A 418 -6.24 -35.37 30.45
CA GLU A 418 -5.32 -34.60 31.28
C GLU A 418 -3.90 -35.19 31.25
N TYR A 419 -3.78 -36.51 31.44
CA TYR A 419 -2.49 -37.20 31.42
C TYR A 419 -1.76 -36.95 30.09
N PHE A 420 -2.48 -37.10 28.97
CA PHE A 420 -1.92 -36.89 27.65
C PHE A 420 -1.37 -35.46 27.45
N PHE A 421 -2.15 -34.42 27.79
CA PHE A 421 -1.70 -33.04 27.62
C PHE A 421 -0.53 -32.68 28.55
N ARG A 422 -0.55 -33.13 29.81
CA ARG A 422 0.56 -32.86 30.74
C ARG A 422 1.84 -33.57 30.35
N THR A 423 1.72 -34.81 29.85
CA THR A 423 2.87 -35.65 29.50
C THR A 423 3.49 -35.21 28.18
N TYR A 424 2.67 -34.99 27.15
CA TYR A 424 3.15 -34.79 25.78
C TYR A 424 3.16 -33.33 25.33
N TYR A 425 2.31 -32.46 25.92
CA TYR A 425 2.13 -31.07 25.48
C TYR A 425 2.07 -30.04 26.63
N PRO A 426 3.04 -30.02 27.56
CA PRO A 426 3.07 -29.05 28.67
C PRO A 426 3.07 -27.59 28.22
N ASP A 427 3.62 -27.24 27.05
CA ASP A 427 3.58 -25.87 26.53
C ASP A 427 2.16 -25.45 26.08
N VAL A 428 1.33 -26.41 25.66
CA VAL A 428 -0.09 -26.16 25.34
C VAL A 428 -0.87 -25.89 26.63
N VAL A 429 -0.59 -26.66 27.69
CA VAL A 429 -1.15 -26.44 29.03
C VAL A 429 -0.74 -25.05 29.53
N ASN A 430 0.55 -24.73 29.49
CA ASN A 430 1.08 -23.43 29.92
C ASN A 430 0.56 -22.25 29.08
N ARG A 431 0.23 -22.49 27.81
CA ARG A 431 -0.25 -21.41 26.94
C ARG A 431 -1.74 -21.14 27.12
N PHE A 432 -2.58 -22.18 27.13
CA PHE A 432 -4.03 -22.03 27.05
C PHE A 432 -4.78 -22.37 28.34
N TYR A 433 -4.12 -23.04 29.28
CA TYR A 433 -4.72 -23.58 30.50
C TYR A 433 -3.89 -23.26 31.76
N ASN A 434 -3.01 -22.26 31.72
CA ASN A 434 -2.11 -21.94 32.84
C ASN A 434 -2.81 -21.58 34.15
N ASN A 435 -4.02 -21.02 34.05
CA ASN A 435 -4.82 -20.58 35.19
C ASN A 435 -5.86 -21.63 35.61
N VAL A 436 -5.87 -22.80 34.96
CA VAL A 436 -6.80 -23.88 35.28
C VAL A 436 -6.27 -24.66 36.48
N PRO A 437 -7.06 -24.83 37.57
CA PRO A 437 -6.69 -25.69 38.68
C PRO A 437 -6.33 -27.10 38.21
N ASN A 438 -5.38 -27.73 38.89
CA ASN A 438 -4.78 -28.96 38.36
C ASN A 438 -5.79 -30.08 38.16
N ASP A 439 -6.76 -30.21 39.05
CA ASP A 439 -7.85 -31.18 39.05
C ASP A 439 -8.97 -30.89 38.05
N LEU A 440 -8.96 -29.73 37.39
CA LEU A 440 -9.99 -29.29 36.45
C LEU A 440 -9.53 -29.27 34.99
N LEU A 441 -8.28 -29.65 34.70
CA LEU A 441 -7.75 -29.57 33.34
C LEU A 441 -8.55 -30.41 32.36
N GLU A 442 -8.87 -31.65 32.73
CA GLU A 442 -9.70 -32.50 31.88
C GLU A 442 -11.06 -31.87 31.62
N PHE A 443 -11.75 -31.42 32.67
CA PHE A 443 -13.05 -30.74 32.56
C PHE A 443 -13.00 -29.54 31.61
N GLU A 444 -12.01 -28.67 31.76
CA GLU A 444 -11.84 -27.49 30.89
C GLU A 444 -11.58 -27.85 29.43
N ILE A 445 -10.85 -28.93 29.17
CA ILE A 445 -10.64 -29.42 27.80
C ILE A 445 -11.97 -29.93 27.20
N LYS A 446 -12.79 -30.66 27.97
CA LYS A 446 -14.13 -31.07 27.51
C LYS A 446 -15.00 -29.86 27.23
N GLN A 447 -14.97 -28.87 28.12
CA GLN A 447 -15.76 -27.65 27.99
C GLN A 447 -15.41 -26.87 26.72
N VAL A 448 -14.13 -26.76 26.37
CA VAL A 448 -13.69 -26.12 25.11
C VAL A 448 -14.33 -26.76 23.87
N ILE A 449 -14.45 -28.09 23.85
CA ILE A 449 -15.04 -28.82 22.72
C ILE A 449 -16.57 -28.66 22.71
N GLN A 450 -17.20 -28.70 23.89
CA GLN A 450 -18.63 -28.50 24.03
C GLN A 450 -19.04 -27.07 23.65
N ASP A 451 -18.29 -26.07 24.09
CA ASP A 451 -18.52 -24.66 23.77
C ASP A 451 -18.37 -24.43 22.26
N TRP A 452 -17.33 -25.02 21.63
CA TRP A 452 -17.16 -24.96 20.18
C TRP A 452 -18.41 -25.42 19.44
N ILE A 453 -18.99 -26.57 19.83
CA ILE A 453 -20.21 -27.12 19.22
C ILE A 453 -21.43 -26.25 19.54
N LYS A 454 -21.56 -25.79 20.79
CA LYS A 454 -22.68 -24.97 21.26
C LYS A 454 -22.76 -23.62 20.54
N ASP A 455 -21.62 -23.07 20.14
CA ASP A 455 -21.51 -21.85 19.34
C ASP A 455 -21.94 -22.05 17.87
N GLY A 456 -22.39 -23.26 17.51
CA GLY A 456 -22.88 -23.59 16.17
C GLY A 456 -21.77 -23.92 15.17
N ASN A 457 -20.53 -24.11 15.63
CA ASN A 457 -19.44 -24.53 14.77
C ASN A 457 -19.56 -26.02 14.38
N PRO A 458 -18.87 -26.45 13.30
CA PRO A 458 -18.89 -27.85 12.89
C PRO A 458 -18.43 -28.80 14.01
N LYS A 459 -19.20 -29.87 14.23
CA LYS A 459 -18.85 -30.92 15.19
C LYS A 459 -17.50 -31.55 14.79
N PRO A 460 -16.50 -31.57 15.68
CA PRO A 460 -15.22 -32.20 15.40
C PRO A 460 -15.38 -33.71 15.18
N ILE A 461 -14.69 -34.25 14.18
CA ILE A 461 -14.59 -35.68 13.94
C ILE A 461 -13.43 -36.19 14.78
N LEU A 462 -13.76 -37.02 15.77
CA LEU A 462 -12.81 -37.60 16.70
C LEU A 462 -12.92 -39.13 16.67
N PRO A 463 -11.92 -39.87 17.17
CA PRO A 463 -12.08 -41.28 17.42
C PRO A 463 -13.31 -41.58 18.29
N LYS A 464 -14.05 -42.65 17.97
CA LYS A 464 -15.36 -42.96 18.60
C LYS A 464 -15.35 -42.95 20.13
N TYR A 465 -14.28 -43.43 20.76
CA TYR A 465 -14.15 -43.38 22.22
C TYR A 465 -14.11 -41.94 22.75
N LEU A 466 -13.35 -41.07 22.08
CA LEU A 466 -13.27 -39.66 22.43
C LEU A 466 -14.56 -38.92 22.15
N GLU A 467 -15.27 -39.25 21.07
CA GLU A 467 -16.61 -38.69 20.82
C GLU A 467 -17.55 -38.96 22.00
N ASN A 468 -17.62 -40.21 22.47
CA ASN A 468 -18.49 -40.57 23.60
C ASN A 468 -18.09 -39.91 24.93
N LEU A 469 -16.81 -39.57 25.09
CA LEU A 469 -16.27 -38.99 26.32
C LEU A 469 -16.40 -37.45 26.34
N LEU A 470 -16.58 -36.83 25.17
CA LEU A 470 -16.49 -35.38 24.98
C LEU A 470 -17.80 -34.73 24.50
N ILE A 471 -18.64 -35.46 23.78
CA ILE A 471 -19.84 -34.97 23.07
C ILE A 471 -21.04 -35.84 23.39
#